data_AF-Q1YEH0-F1
#
_entry.id   AF-Q1YEH0-F1
#
_cell.length_a   1.000
_cell.length_b   1.000
_cell.length_c   1.000
_cell.angle_alpha   90.00
_cell.angle_beta   90.00
_cell.angle_gamma   90.00
#
_symmetry.space_group_name_H-M   'P 1'
#
loop_
_entity.id
_entity.type
_entity.pdbx_description
1 polymer ?
#
loop_
_entity_poly.entity_id
_entity_poly.type
_entity_poly.pdbx_seq_one_letter_code
_entity_poly.pdbx_strand_id
1 'polypeptide(L)'
;MSHGRSSPPARKTDTPGQRTARDSCCPKGAGAGDKRPGIGPIVAIVLTKDETSAMRRMMIAATAALAVSFAGSVAGDHRALAQESAPAETAPEAAAPRGEATFLKPLGRLASILGSIHFLRTLCGDTDAAIWRQKMEELLAEQAPGDADRRYLIGSFNSGYRAFESTYRECTPAARVAVNRYQGEGVTLAREISARYGN
;
A
#
# COMPACT_ATOMS: atom_id res chain seq x y z
N MET A 1 -37.41 62.97 -25.02
CA MET A 1 -38.30 62.04 -24.30
C MET A 1 -37.40 61.20 -23.39
N SER A 2 -36.99 61.74 -22.24
CA SER A 2 -37.67 61.61 -20.93
C SER A 2 -37.58 60.17 -20.43
N HIS A 3 -36.53 59.84 -19.67
CA HIS A 3 -36.47 59.82 -18.19
C HIS A 3 -36.92 58.48 -17.58
N GLY A 4 -36.07 57.92 -16.73
CA GLY A 4 -36.38 56.75 -15.91
C GLY A 4 -35.22 56.32 -15.02
N ARG A 5 -34.85 57.17 -14.04
CA ARG A 5 -33.95 56.82 -12.93
C ARG A 5 -34.56 55.69 -12.09
N SER A 6 -33.73 54.78 -11.60
CA SER A 6 -33.95 54.12 -10.31
C SER A 6 -32.61 53.79 -9.67
N SER A 7 -32.34 54.51 -8.58
CA SER A 7 -31.19 54.36 -7.68
C SER A 7 -31.47 53.27 -6.62
N PRO A 8 -30.45 52.80 -5.89
CA PRO A 8 -30.46 51.55 -5.14
C PRO A 8 -30.87 51.73 -3.66
N PRO A 9 -31.20 50.65 -2.93
CA PRO A 9 -31.23 50.68 -1.48
C PRO A 9 -29.84 50.37 -0.86
N ALA A 10 -29.56 51.09 0.23
CA ALA A 10 -28.32 51.06 1.00
C ALA A 10 -28.32 50.00 2.11
N ARG A 11 -27.09 49.55 2.42
CA ARG A 11 -26.50 49.08 3.69
C ARG A 11 -27.40 48.35 4.70
N LYS A 12 -26.95 47.14 5.05
CA LYS A 12 -26.85 46.73 6.46
C LYS A 12 -25.38 46.54 6.83
N THR A 13 -25.00 47.29 7.84
CA THR A 13 -23.73 47.22 8.56
C THR A 13 -23.86 46.12 9.61
N ASP A 14 -23.14 45.02 9.42
CA ASP A 14 -23.03 43.98 10.45
C ASP A 14 -21.91 44.33 11.42
N THR A 15 -22.31 44.55 12.67
CA THR A 15 -21.49 44.88 13.83
C THR A 15 -20.63 43.68 14.26
N PRO A 16 -19.34 43.87 14.59
CA PRO A 16 -18.49 42.80 15.13
C PRO A 16 -18.77 42.63 16.63
N GLY A 17 -19.53 41.58 16.98
CA GLY A 17 -19.80 41.16 18.34
C GLY A 17 -19.11 39.85 18.69
N GLN A 18 -18.24 39.92 19.71
CA GLN A 18 -17.87 38.82 20.62
C GLN A 18 -16.76 37.86 20.18
N ARG A 19 -15.52 38.33 20.36
CA ARG A 19 -14.38 37.50 20.78
C ARG A 19 -14.63 37.04 22.21
N THR A 20 -14.98 35.77 22.40
CA THR A 20 -14.77 35.10 23.70
C THR A 20 -14.25 33.69 23.47
N ALA A 21 -12.99 33.51 23.88
CA ALA A 21 -12.41 32.30 24.45
C ALA A 21 -12.62 30.98 23.68
N ARG A 22 -11.61 30.63 22.86
CA ARG A 22 -11.04 29.27 22.76
C ARG A 22 -9.71 29.30 21.98
N ASP A 23 -8.83 30.22 22.39
CA ASP A 23 -7.41 30.16 22.08
C ASP A 23 -6.73 29.28 23.14
N SER A 24 -6.79 27.96 22.98
CA SER A 24 -5.88 27.01 23.63
C SER A 24 -6.09 25.61 23.06
N CYS A 25 -4.99 24.98 22.67
CA CYS A 25 -4.83 23.65 22.09
C CYS A 25 -5.13 23.53 20.59
N CYS A 26 -4.24 24.11 19.78
CA CYS A 26 -3.39 23.27 18.93
C CYS A 26 -2.22 24.12 18.38
N PRO A 27 -0.96 23.72 18.58
CA PRO A 27 0.16 24.43 17.96
C PRO A 27 0.10 24.27 16.43
N LYS A 28 0.19 25.43 15.79
CA LYS A 28 0.50 25.64 14.37
C LYS A 28 1.67 24.76 13.94
N GLY A 29 1.55 24.18 12.75
CA GLY A 29 2.55 23.33 12.14
C GLY A 29 3.95 23.94 12.09
N ALA A 30 4.92 23.12 12.44
CA ALA A 30 6.25 23.21 11.89
C ALA A 30 6.31 22.21 10.72
N GLY A 31 6.43 22.74 9.51
CA GLY A 31 6.82 21.95 8.35
C GLY A 31 8.16 21.29 8.62
N ALA A 32 8.16 19.96 8.70
CA ALA A 32 9.34 19.13 8.58
C ALA A 32 9.24 18.44 7.22
N GLY A 33 10.23 18.70 6.37
CA GLY A 33 10.18 18.48 4.92
C GLY A 33 9.58 17.15 4.48
N ASP A 34 8.59 17.27 3.58
CA ASP A 34 8.06 16.21 2.73
C ASP A 34 9.16 15.72 1.78
N LYS A 35 10.14 14.98 2.33
CA LYS A 35 10.87 14.00 1.55
C LYS A 35 9.89 12.85 1.34
N ARG A 36 9.21 12.84 0.18
CA ARG A 36 8.43 11.67 -0.25
C ARG A 36 9.30 10.42 0.01
N PRO A 37 8.84 9.44 0.81
CA PRO A 37 9.59 8.21 1.00
C PRO A 37 9.85 7.60 -0.38
N GLY A 38 11.15 7.44 -0.66
CA GLY A 38 11.68 7.49 -2.00
C GLY A 38 11.22 6.33 -2.86
N ILE A 39 10.83 6.65 -4.10
CA ILE A 39 10.55 5.73 -5.21
C ILE A 39 11.84 5.04 -5.73
N GLY A 40 12.98 5.33 -5.10
CA GLY A 40 14.32 4.81 -5.41
C GLY A 40 14.50 3.28 -5.35
N PRO A 41 13.78 2.49 -4.54
CA PRO A 41 14.05 1.06 -4.41
C PRO A 41 13.12 0.16 -5.25
N ILE A 42 12.14 0.68 -6.00
CA ILE A 42 11.21 -0.18 -6.77
C ILE A 42 11.97 -1.06 -7.78
N VAL A 43 12.97 -0.49 -8.46
CA VAL A 43 13.84 -1.23 -9.38
C VAL A 43 14.69 -2.26 -8.63
N ALA A 44 15.19 -1.92 -7.43
CA ALA A 44 15.96 -2.84 -6.60
C ALA A 44 15.10 -4.01 -6.09
N ILE A 45 13.84 -3.77 -5.72
CA ILE A 45 12.89 -4.81 -5.27
C ILE A 45 12.70 -5.85 -6.39
N VAL A 46 12.61 -5.45 -7.65
CA VAL A 46 12.41 -6.42 -8.75
C VAL A 46 13.74 -7.03 -9.24
N LEU A 47 14.85 -6.30 -9.18
CA LEU A 47 16.16 -6.74 -9.68
C LEU A 47 17.04 -7.47 -8.66
N THR A 48 16.74 -7.41 -7.35
CA THR A 48 17.47 -8.17 -6.33
C THR A 48 17.20 -9.65 -6.52
N LYS A 49 18.00 -10.26 -7.39
CA LYS A 49 18.18 -11.69 -7.48
C LYS A 49 19.12 -12.06 -6.33
N ASP A 50 18.55 -12.67 -5.31
CA ASP A 50 19.20 -13.61 -4.39
C ASP A 50 20.22 -13.13 -3.35
N GLU A 51 20.92 -12.00 -3.49
CA GLU A 51 22.07 -11.73 -2.61
C GLU A 51 21.73 -11.31 -1.17
N THR A 52 20.58 -10.67 -0.92
CA THR A 52 20.21 -10.18 0.43
C THR A 52 19.50 -11.23 1.29
N SER A 53 18.83 -12.22 0.70
CA SER A 53 18.01 -13.18 1.45
C SER A 53 18.87 -14.24 2.17
N ALA A 54 19.98 -14.68 1.56
CA ALA A 54 20.95 -15.57 2.22
C ALA A 54 21.59 -14.92 3.46
N MET A 55 21.97 -13.64 3.36
CA MET A 55 22.60 -12.91 4.46
C MET A 55 21.59 -12.58 5.59
N ARG A 56 20.32 -12.29 5.26
CA ARG A 56 19.26 -12.05 6.25
C ARG A 56 18.79 -13.34 6.94
N ARG A 57 18.76 -14.47 6.23
CA ARG A 57 18.50 -15.82 6.80
C ARG A 57 19.59 -16.23 7.79
N MET A 58 20.85 -15.91 7.49
CA MET A 58 21.98 -16.19 8.39
C MET A 58 21.90 -15.37 9.69
N MET A 59 21.35 -14.15 9.66
CA MET A 59 21.16 -13.33 10.87
C MET A 59 20.00 -13.79 11.78
N ILE A 60 18.91 -14.35 11.22
CA ILE A 60 17.79 -14.84 12.04
C ILE A 60 18.14 -16.16 12.74
N ALA A 61 18.89 -17.06 12.07
CA ALA A 61 19.34 -18.32 12.68
C ALA A 61 20.35 -18.12 13.83
N ALA A 62 21.01 -16.96 13.92
CA ALA A 62 21.98 -16.65 14.98
C ALA A 62 21.36 -16.16 16.31
N THR A 63 20.04 -16.00 16.39
CA THR A 63 19.36 -15.50 17.61
C THR A 63 18.49 -16.53 18.34
N ALA A 64 18.38 -17.76 17.82
CA ALA A 64 17.57 -18.83 18.41
C ALA A 64 18.31 -19.62 19.53
N ALA A 65 19.09 -18.94 20.36
CA ALA A 65 19.74 -19.54 21.53
C ALA A 65 19.69 -18.61 22.74
N LEU A 66 18.47 -18.27 23.18
CA LEU A 66 18.21 -17.96 24.58
C LEU A 66 16.78 -18.35 24.95
N ALA A 67 16.70 -19.46 25.66
CA ALA A 67 15.50 -20.03 26.24
C ALA A 67 14.92 -19.10 27.31
N VAL A 68 13.61 -18.89 27.29
CA VAL A 68 12.82 -18.72 28.52
C VAL A 68 11.54 -19.53 28.37
N SER A 69 11.47 -20.57 29.17
CA SER A 69 10.29 -21.38 29.45
C SER A 69 9.18 -20.51 30.04
N PHE A 70 8.00 -20.51 29.42
CA PHE A 70 6.79 -20.06 30.10
C PHE A 70 5.83 -21.24 30.24
N ALA A 71 5.94 -21.92 31.38
CA ALA A 71 4.89 -22.79 31.90
C ALA A 71 3.85 -21.91 32.60
N GLY A 72 2.61 -21.95 32.13
CA GLY A 72 1.50 -21.23 32.76
C GLY A 72 0.17 -21.62 32.13
N SER A 73 -0.48 -22.64 32.68
CA SER A 73 -1.90 -22.92 32.41
C SER A 73 -2.76 -21.88 33.12
N VAL A 74 -3.68 -21.26 32.38
CA VAL A 74 -4.89 -20.66 32.95
C VAL A 74 -6.09 -21.15 32.14
N ALA A 75 -6.97 -21.88 32.81
CA ALA A 75 -8.34 -22.15 32.38
C ALA A 75 -9.20 -20.92 32.72
N GLY A 76 -10.14 -20.55 31.85
CA GLY A 76 -11.16 -19.53 32.19
C GLY A 76 -11.90 -18.92 31.00
N ASP A 77 -13.13 -19.38 30.81
CA ASP A 77 -14.33 -18.67 30.33
C ASP A 77 -14.31 -17.86 29.03
N HIS A 78 -14.74 -18.51 27.94
CA HIS A 78 -15.30 -17.82 26.77
C HIS A 78 -16.72 -17.31 27.08
N ARG A 79 -16.83 -16.10 27.65
CA ARG A 79 -18.07 -15.33 27.56
C ARG A 79 -18.12 -14.61 26.21
N ALA A 80 -19.00 -15.12 25.36
CA ALA A 80 -19.51 -14.44 24.19
C ALA A 80 -20.09 -13.07 24.58
N LEU A 81 -19.54 -12.00 24.01
CA LEU A 81 -20.23 -10.74 23.87
C LEU A 81 -20.53 -10.53 22.39
N ALA A 82 -21.83 -10.56 22.11
CA ALA A 82 -22.42 -10.15 20.86
C ALA A 82 -21.87 -8.77 20.47
N GLN A 83 -21.24 -8.69 19.31
CA GLN A 83 -20.89 -7.41 18.71
C GLN A 83 -22.11 -6.92 17.94
N GLU A 84 -22.89 -6.09 18.63
CA GLU A 84 -23.90 -5.21 18.06
C GLU A 84 -23.29 -4.45 16.88
N SER A 85 -23.82 -4.70 15.69
CA SER A 85 -23.48 -4.01 14.46
C SER A 85 -24.06 -2.60 14.49
N ALA A 86 -23.22 -1.61 14.83
CA ALA A 86 -23.52 -0.21 14.58
C ALA A 86 -23.25 0.13 13.09
N PRO A 87 -24.11 0.92 12.42
CA PRO A 87 -23.96 1.25 11.01
C PRO A 87 -22.71 2.10 10.75
N ALA A 88 -22.01 1.78 9.66
CA ALA A 88 -20.91 2.56 9.13
C ALA A 88 -21.39 3.98 8.78
N GLU A 89 -20.86 4.97 9.51
CA GLU A 89 -20.98 6.38 9.16
C GLU A 89 -20.03 6.66 7.99
N THR A 90 -20.62 6.90 6.82
CA THR A 90 -19.91 7.29 5.60
C THR A 90 -19.32 8.69 5.77
N ALA A 91 -18.11 8.78 6.32
CA ALA A 91 -17.30 9.98 6.19
C ALA A 91 -16.79 10.09 4.74
N PRO A 92 -16.87 11.26 4.10
CA PRO A 92 -16.44 11.42 2.72
C PRO A 92 -14.93 11.18 2.63
N GLU A 93 -14.56 10.11 1.94
CA GLU A 93 -13.20 9.78 1.57
C GLU A 93 -12.60 11.00 0.85
N ALA A 94 -11.70 11.71 1.54
CA ALA A 94 -10.95 12.80 0.97
C ALA A 94 -10.23 12.25 -0.26
N ALA A 95 -10.69 12.65 -1.44
CA ALA A 95 -10.13 12.20 -2.71
C ALA A 95 -8.62 12.43 -2.67
N ALA A 96 -7.86 11.33 -2.68
CA ALA A 96 -6.41 11.37 -2.71
C ALA A 96 -5.96 12.34 -3.82
N PRO A 97 -4.92 13.16 -3.59
CA PRO A 97 -4.40 14.05 -4.61
C PRO A 97 -4.18 13.29 -5.92
N ARG A 98 -4.64 13.84 -7.04
CA ARG A 98 -4.64 13.19 -8.38
C ARG A 98 -3.30 12.55 -8.78
N GLY A 99 -2.18 13.03 -8.22
CA GLY A 99 -0.85 12.45 -8.39
C GLY A 99 -0.69 11.07 -7.73
N GLU A 100 -1.30 10.83 -6.57
CA GLU A 100 -1.26 9.56 -5.84
C GLU A 100 -2.02 8.48 -6.61
N ALA A 101 -3.23 8.78 -7.08
CA ALA A 101 -4.00 7.86 -7.93
C ALA A 101 -3.28 7.49 -9.25
N THR A 102 -2.49 8.41 -9.82
CA THR A 102 -1.74 8.17 -11.07
C THR A 102 -0.52 7.28 -10.84
N PHE A 103 0.14 7.43 -9.69
CA PHE A 103 1.26 6.59 -9.26
C PHE A 103 0.83 5.18 -8.83
N LEU A 104 -0.31 5.06 -8.14
CA LEU A 104 -0.81 3.77 -7.63
C LEU A 104 -1.18 2.79 -8.74
N LYS A 105 -1.70 3.25 -9.87
CA LYS A 105 -2.10 2.37 -10.98
C LYS A 105 -0.94 1.48 -11.49
N PRO A 106 0.23 2.03 -11.90
CA PRO A 106 1.34 1.18 -12.31
C PRO A 106 1.93 0.38 -11.14
N LEU A 107 1.87 0.88 -9.90
CA LEU A 107 2.31 0.14 -8.71
C LEU A 107 1.42 -1.08 -8.43
N GLY A 108 0.10 -0.95 -8.62
CA GLY A 108 -0.86 -2.06 -8.54
C GLY A 108 -0.61 -3.09 -9.64
N ARG A 109 -0.28 -2.67 -10.87
CA ARG A 109 0.13 -3.61 -11.93
C ARG A 109 1.39 -4.38 -11.52
N LEU A 110 2.38 -3.69 -10.94
CA LEU A 110 3.59 -4.34 -10.44
C LEU A 110 3.27 -5.37 -9.35
N ALA A 111 2.45 -5.01 -8.36
CA ALA A 111 2.00 -5.93 -7.32
C ALA A 111 1.30 -7.18 -7.90
N SER A 112 0.45 -7.00 -8.91
CA SER A 112 -0.21 -8.10 -9.62
C SER A 112 0.77 -9.02 -10.36
N ILE A 113 1.82 -8.47 -10.96
CA ILE A 113 2.90 -9.25 -11.58
C ILE A 113 3.63 -10.08 -10.52
N LEU A 114 3.97 -9.50 -9.36
CA LEU A 114 4.62 -10.23 -8.26
C LEU A 114 3.77 -11.43 -7.80
N GLY A 115 2.46 -11.24 -7.63
CA GLY A 115 1.53 -12.31 -7.25
C GLY A 115 1.43 -13.41 -8.31
N SER A 116 1.42 -13.02 -9.59
CA SER A 116 1.42 -13.96 -10.72
C SER A 116 2.67 -14.84 -10.73
N ILE A 117 3.85 -14.24 -10.54
CA ILE A 117 5.12 -14.97 -10.51
C ILE A 117 5.18 -15.88 -9.28
N HIS A 118 4.70 -15.41 -8.13
CA HIS A 118 4.67 -16.20 -6.90
C HIS A 118 3.89 -17.50 -7.10
N PHE A 119 2.67 -17.42 -7.65
CA PHE A 119 1.88 -18.63 -7.93
C PHE A 119 2.60 -19.56 -8.90
N LEU A 120 3.02 -19.04 -10.07
CA LEU A 120 3.58 -19.88 -11.13
C LEU A 120 4.88 -20.57 -10.71
N ARG A 121 5.76 -19.89 -9.96
CA ARG A 121 7.01 -20.50 -9.46
C ARG A 121 6.74 -21.52 -8.36
N THR A 122 5.76 -21.27 -7.48
CA THR A 122 5.32 -22.25 -6.48
C THR A 122 4.79 -23.51 -7.18
N LEU A 123 3.92 -23.35 -8.18
CA LEU A 123 3.35 -24.45 -8.95
C LEU A 123 4.43 -25.29 -9.66
N CYS A 124 5.51 -24.65 -10.09
CA CYS A 124 6.63 -25.29 -10.77
C CYS A 124 7.73 -25.83 -9.83
N GLY A 125 7.51 -25.82 -8.51
CA GLY A 125 8.46 -26.40 -7.54
C GLY A 125 9.77 -25.62 -7.41
N ASP A 126 9.75 -24.33 -7.71
CA ASP A 126 10.92 -23.45 -7.60
C ASP A 126 11.23 -23.15 -6.12
N THR A 127 12.47 -23.40 -5.70
CA THR A 127 12.92 -23.20 -4.30
C THR A 127 12.82 -21.76 -3.84
N ASP A 128 12.87 -20.81 -4.78
CA ASP A 128 12.87 -19.39 -4.47
C ASP A 128 11.48 -18.77 -4.62
N ALA A 129 10.42 -19.58 -4.80
CA ALA A 129 9.07 -19.06 -4.99
C ALA A 129 8.61 -18.12 -3.86
N ALA A 130 9.11 -18.32 -2.63
CA ALA A 130 8.82 -17.47 -1.47
C ALA A 130 9.39 -16.04 -1.57
N ILE A 131 10.45 -15.82 -2.35
CA ILE A 131 11.07 -14.47 -2.52
C ILE A 131 10.05 -13.47 -3.06
N TRP A 132 9.10 -13.91 -3.89
CA TRP A 132 8.13 -13.04 -4.54
C TRP A 132 7.11 -12.43 -3.57
N ARG A 133 6.81 -13.16 -2.49
CA ARG A 133 6.02 -12.61 -1.39
C ARG A 133 6.83 -11.59 -0.59
N GLN A 134 8.12 -11.87 -0.34
CA GLN A 134 9.02 -10.93 0.34
C GLN A 134 9.16 -9.63 -0.46
N LYS A 135 9.29 -9.71 -1.79
CA LYS A 135 9.31 -8.53 -2.67
C LYS A 135 8.04 -7.69 -2.58
N MET A 136 6.88 -8.31 -2.38
CA MET A 136 5.64 -7.58 -2.11
C MET A 136 5.66 -6.89 -0.75
N GLU A 137 6.21 -7.53 0.28
CA GLU A 137 6.38 -6.94 1.61
C GLU A 137 7.38 -5.77 1.57
N GLU A 138 8.47 -5.89 0.84
CA GLU A 138 9.44 -4.82 0.57
C GLU A 138 8.79 -3.64 -0.17
N LEU A 139 7.98 -3.92 -1.21
CA LEU A 139 7.23 -2.87 -1.91
C LEU A 139 6.33 -2.07 -0.97
N LEU A 140 5.63 -2.74 -0.06
CA LEU A 140 4.76 -2.07 0.92
C LEU A 140 5.56 -1.33 2.00
N ALA A 141 6.74 -1.82 2.36
CA ALA A 141 7.61 -1.17 3.34
C ALA A 141 8.20 0.12 2.77
N GLU A 142 8.73 0.07 1.55
CA GLU A 142 9.39 1.21 0.90
C GLU A 142 8.40 2.32 0.52
N GLN A 143 7.24 1.94 0.00
CA GLN A 143 6.23 2.93 -0.41
C GLN A 143 5.43 3.49 0.76
N ALA A 144 5.45 2.81 1.92
CA ALA A 144 4.68 3.16 3.12
C ALA A 144 3.25 3.69 2.83
N PRO A 145 2.44 2.97 2.02
CA PRO A 145 1.13 3.47 1.61
C PRO A 145 0.16 3.57 2.78
N GLY A 146 -0.78 4.52 2.71
CA GLY A 146 -1.93 4.58 3.61
C GLY A 146 -2.81 3.33 3.52
N ASP A 147 -3.73 3.14 4.46
CA ASP A 147 -4.47 1.88 4.59
C ASP A 147 -5.34 1.51 3.37
N ALA A 148 -5.91 2.51 2.68
CA ALA A 148 -6.67 2.27 1.45
C ALA A 148 -5.76 1.74 0.33
N ASP A 149 -4.63 2.41 0.12
CA ASP A 149 -3.66 2.07 -0.93
C ASP A 149 -2.94 0.76 -0.63
N ARG A 150 -2.60 0.50 0.63
CA ARG A 150 -2.09 -0.79 1.10
C ARG A 150 -3.05 -1.92 0.74
N ARG A 151 -4.34 -1.76 1.04
CA ARG A 151 -5.38 -2.75 0.69
C ARG A 151 -5.49 -2.92 -0.82
N TYR A 152 -5.43 -1.84 -1.60
CA TYR A 152 -5.43 -1.89 -3.06
C TYR A 152 -4.25 -2.69 -3.62
N LEU A 153 -3.02 -2.44 -3.13
CA LEU A 153 -1.82 -3.12 -3.59
C LEU A 153 -1.84 -4.62 -3.22
N ILE A 154 -2.25 -4.96 -1.99
CA ILE A 154 -2.44 -6.34 -1.55
C ILE A 154 -3.52 -7.03 -2.42
N GLY A 155 -4.63 -6.35 -2.68
CA GLY A 155 -5.69 -6.83 -3.55
C GLY A 155 -5.19 -7.11 -4.98
N SER A 156 -4.33 -6.23 -5.50
CA SER A 156 -3.71 -6.38 -6.82
C SER A 156 -2.77 -7.60 -6.88
N PHE A 157 -1.95 -7.81 -5.85
CA PHE A 157 -1.12 -9.01 -5.70
C PHE A 157 -1.98 -10.29 -5.71
N ASN A 158 -3.00 -10.32 -4.85
CA ASN A 158 -3.91 -11.46 -4.74
C ASN A 158 -4.64 -11.73 -6.06
N SER A 159 -5.07 -10.68 -6.77
CA SER A 159 -5.69 -10.81 -8.09
C SER A 159 -4.74 -11.45 -9.11
N GLY A 160 -3.46 -11.07 -9.10
CA GLY A 160 -2.45 -11.68 -9.99
C GLY A 160 -2.19 -13.15 -9.67
N TYR A 161 -2.11 -13.49 -8.39
CA TYR A 161 -2.00 -14.88 -7.93
C TYR A 161 -3.19 -15.71 -8.42
N ARG A 162 -4.41 -15.23 -8.17
CA ARG A 162 -5.66 -15.94 -8.51
C ARG A 162 -5.87 -16.10 -10.03
N ALA A 163 -5.36 -15.19 -10.85
CA ALA A 163 -5.49 -15.25 -12.31
C ALA A 163 -4.84 -16.51 -12.91
N PHE A 164 -3.74 -16.98 -12.32
CA PHE A 164 -3.09 -18.23 -12.72
C PHE A 164 -3.58 -19.43 -11.92
N GLU A 165 -3.95 -19.23 -10.65
CA GLU A 165 -4.61 -20.26 -9.83
C GLU A 165 -5.88 -20.79 -10.49
N SER A 166 -6.68 -19.95 -11.17
CA SER A 166 -7.88 -20.42 -11.85
C SER A 166 -7.59 -21.32 -13.06
N THR A 167 -6.41 -21.17 -13.67
CA THR A 167 -6.11 -21.69 -15.02
C THR A 167 -5.14 -22.87 -15.01
N TYR A 168 -4.15 -22.88 -14.12
CA TYR A 168 -3.18 -23.97 -14.02
C TYR A 168 -3.40 -24.81 -12.76
N ARG A 169 -3.23 -26.13 -12.89
CA ARG A 169 -3.26 -27.09 -11.77
C ARG A 169 -1.94 -27.82 -11.58
N GLU A 170 -1.10 -27.81 -12.60
CA GLU A 170 0.24 -28.40 -12.63
C GLU A 170 1.19 -27.54 -13.49
N CYS A 171 2.49 -27.75 -13.32
CA CYS A 171 3.49 -26.97 -14.06
C CYS A 171 3.64 -27.43 -15.52
N THR A 172 3.02 -26.68 -16.42
CA THR A 172 3.12 -26.91 -17.87
C THR A 172 4.28 -26.14 -18.51
N PRO A 173 4.71 -26.48 -19.73
CA PRO A 173 5.66 -25.66 -20.49
C PRO A 173 5.17 -24.21 -20.67
N ALA A 174 3.86 -24.02 -20.87
CA ALA A 174 3.26 -22.68 -20.97
C ALA A 174 3.37 -21.89 -19.67
N ALA A 175 3.19 -22.53 -18.50
CA ALA A 175 3.37 -21.90 -17.21
C ALA A 175 4.83 -21.43 -17.01
N ARG A 176 5.82 -22.24 -17.41
CA ARG A 176 7.25 -21.84 -17.36
C ARG A 176 7.57 -20.65 -18.27
N VAL A 177 6.98 -20.60 -19.46
CA VAL A 177 7.12 -19.43 -20.35
C VAL A 177 6.46 -18.20 -19.71
N ALA A 178 5.28 -18.35 -19.10
CA ALA A 178 4.61 -17.26 -18.41
C ALA A 178 5.48 -16.69 -17.28
N VAL A 179 6.11 -17.52 -16.45
CA VAL A 179 7.05 -17.07 -15.39
C VAL A 179 8.09 -16.10 -15.95
N ASN A 180 8.78 -16.48 -17.04
CA ASN A 180 9.85 -15.67 -17.62
C ASN A 180 9.31 -14.37 -18.22
N ARG A 181 8.14 -14.42 -18.88
CA ARG A 181 7.50 -13.23 -19.45
C ARG A 181 7.13 -12.21 -18.36
N TYR A 182 6.50 -12.67 -17.28
CA TYR A 182 6.09 -11.78 -16.19
C TYR A 182 7.28 -11.22 -15.42
N GLN A 183 8.38 -11.97 -15.27
CA GLN A 183 9.62 -11.42 -14.72
C GLN A 183 10.16 -10.27 -15.58
N GLY A 184 10.23 -10.46 -16.90
CA GLY A 184 10.65 -9.41 -17.84
C GLY A 184 9.72 -8.19 -17.78
N GLU A 185 8.41 -8.40 -17.76
CA GLU A 185 7.41 -7.33 -17.63
C GLU A 185 7.59 -6.55 -16.31
N GLY A 186 7.79 -7.25 -15.19
CA GLY A 186 7.99 -6.64 -13.89
C GLY A 186 9.24 -5.74 -13.86
N VAL A 187 10.35 -6.19 -14.47
CA VAL A 187 11.59 -5.40 -14.55
C VAL A 187 11.38 -4.13 -15.36
N THR A 188 10.76 -4.25 -16.54
CA THR A 188 10.47 -3.10 -17.41
C THR A 188 9.56 -2.11 -16.69
N LEU A 189 8.47 -2.59 -16.08
CA LEU A 189 7.52 -1.75 -15.38
C LEU A 189 8.15 -1.04 -14.18
N ALA A 190 8.99 -1.72 -13.40
CA ALA A 190 9.70 -1.10 -12.29
C ALA A 190 10.61 0.04 -12.76
N ARG A 191 11.35 -0.16 -13.87
CA ARG A 191 12.18 0.90 -14.48
C ARG A 191 11.34 2.08 -14.95
N GLU A 192 10.20 1.82 -15.58
CA GLU A 192 9.29 2.87 -16.04
C GLU A 192 8.70 3.67 -14.87
N ILE A 193 8.33 3.01 -13.76
CA ILE A 193 7.85 3.68 -12.56
C ILE A 193 8.95 4.59 -12.00
N SER A 194 10.16 4.07 -11.80
CA SER A 194 11.27 4.88 -11.29
C SER A 194 11.66 6.02 -12.24
N ALA A 195 11.63 5.80 -13.56
CA ALA A 195 11.92 6.87 -14.52
C ALA A 195 10.90 8.02 -14.49
N ARG A 196 9.62 7.70 -14.23
CA ARG A 196 8.53 8.69 -14.22
C ARG A 196 8.39 9.40 -12.87
N TYR A 197 8.64 8.70 -11.77
CA TYR A 197 8.32 9.18 -10.43
C TYR A 197 9.51 9.22 -9.46
N GLY A 198 10.71 8.86 -9.89
CA GLY A 198 11.93 8.81 -9.05
C GLY A 198 12.72 10.11 -8.93
N ASN A 199 12.14 11.25 -9.33
CA ASN A 199 12.75 12.58 -9.24
C ASN A 199 12.17 13.40 -8.09
#